data_AF-A0A7J8IHP8-F1
#
_entry.id   AF-A0A7J8IHP8-F1
#
_cell.length_a   1.000
_cell.length_b   1.000
_cell.length_c   1.000
_cell.angle_alpha   90.00
_cell.angle_beta   90.00
_cell.angle_gamma   90.00
#
_symmetry.space_group_name_H-M   'P 1'
#
loop_
_entity.id
_entity.type
_entity.pdbx_description
1 polymer ?
#
loop_
_entity_poly.entity_id
_entity_poly.type
_entity_poly.pdbx_seq_one_letter_code
_entity_poly.pdbx_strand_id
1 'polypeptide(L)'
;MNTRYGEGKTRPHSGAGFTHWDRVLTWLSFLTSQSCEEKSVKNTSIRVADFGSATFDHEHHTTIVATRHYRPPEVILELGWAQPCDVWSIGCILFEYYRGFTLFQTHENREHLVMMEKILGPIPSHMIHRTRKQKYFYKGGLVWDENSSDGRYVKENCKPLKSYMLQDSLEHVQLFDLMRRMLEFDPAQRITLAEALLHPFFAGLTPEERSFHTSRNPSR
;
A
#
# COMPACT_ATOMS: atom_id res chain seq x y z
N MET A 1 20.12 -23.49 42.56
CA MET A 1 20.53 -22.08 42.33
C MET A 1 20.13 -21.77 40.89
N ASN A 2 18.90 -21.41 40.57
CA ASN A 2 18.15 -20.18 40.87
C ASN A 2 18.86 -18.91 40.38
N THR A 3 18.38 -18.38 39.24
CA THR A 3 18.08 -16.94 39.05
C THR A 3 17.08 -16.79 37.90
N ARG A 4 15.83 -16.44 38.26
CA ARG A 4 14.85 -15.73 37.43
C ARG A 4 15.31 -14.28 37.22
N TYR A 5 14.78 -13.61 36.19
CA TYR A 5 14.31 -12.20 36.10
C TYR A 5 14.37 -11.78 34.60
N GLY A 6 13.36 -11.23 33.95
CA GLY A 6 12.01 -10.87 34.37
C GLY A 6 11.13 -10.63 33.14
N GLU A 7 9.88 -11.07 33.25
CA GLU A 7 8.76 -10.66 32.42
C GLU A 7 8.48 -9.17 32.65
N GLY A 8 8.18 -8.43 31.59
CA GLY A 8 7.79 -7.03 31.72
C GLY A 8 7.71 -6.29 30.39
N LYS A 9 6.71 -6.59 29.56
CA LYS A 9 6.15 -5.59 28.64
C LYS A 9 4.63 -5.57 28.77
N THR A 10 4.19 -4.58 29.52
CA THR A 10 2.82 -4.11 29.68
C THR A 10 2.16 -3.86 28.33
N ARG A 11 0.87 -4.20 28.23
CA ARG A 11 0.01 -3.86 27.09
C ARG A 11 0.05 -2.34 26.82
N PRO A 12 0.11 -1.88 25.57
CA PRO A 12 0.03 -0.46 25.30
C PRO A 12 -1.39 0.06 25.50
N HIS A 13 -1.47 1.24 26.10
CA HIS A 13 -2.67 2.06 26.22
C HIS A 13 -3.20 2.44 24.83
N SER A 14 -4.52 2.54 24.73
CA SER A 14 -5.26 3.02 23.55
C SER A 14 -4.78 4.42 23.15
N GLY A 15 -3.97 4.53 22.09
CA GLY A 15 -3.54 5.83 21.53
C GLY A 15 -2.21 5.86 20.77
N ALA A 16 -1.40 4.80 20.76
CA ALA A 16 -0.14 4.80 20.02
C ALA A 16 -0.36 4.40 18.54
N GLY A 17 -0.13 5.33 17.62
CA GLY A 17 -0.04 5.04 16.19
C GLY A 17 1.20 4.20 15.89
N PHE A 18 1.03 3.15 15.08
CA PHE A 18 2.13 2.36 14.53
C PHE A 18 2.20 2.64 13.03
N THR A 19 3.39 2.64 12.47
CA THR A 19 3.61 2.77 11.02
C THR A 19 4.55 1.70 10.54
N HIS A 20 4.29 1.15 9.35
CA HIS A 20 5.19 0.33 8.52
C HIS A 20 5.13 -1.22 8.67
N TRP A 21 5.06 -1.91 7.52
CA TRP A 21 4.94 -3.37 7.34
C TRP A 21 5.81 -3.86 6.18
N ASP A 22 6.86 -4.66 6.43
CA ASP A 22 7.78 -5.07 5.36
C ASP A 22 7.62 -6.51 4.85
N ARG A 23 7.39 -7.52 5.70
CA ARG A 23 7.48 -8.93 5.25
C ARG A 23 6.17 -9.72 5.28
N VAL A 24 5.07 -9.17 5.81
CA VAL A 24 3.71 -9.76 5.65
C VAL A 24 3.30 -9.80 4.18
N LEU A 25 3.61 -8.73 3.46
CA LEU A 25 3.08 -8.47 2.12
C LEU A 25 3.66 -9.44 1.09
N THR A 26 4.94 -9.78 1.23
CA THR A 26 5.61 -10.79 0.39
C THR A 26 5.04 -12.19 0.60
N TRP A 27 4.58 -12.53 1.81
CA TRP A 27 3.97 -13.82 2.11
C TRP A 27 2.56 -13.97 1.52
N LEU A 28 1.74 -12.92 1.57
CA LEU A 28 0.41 -12.93 0.96
C LEU A 28 0.49 -13.05 -0.57
N SER A 29 1.50 -12.44 -1.20
CA SER A 29 1.76 -12.55 -2.65
C SER A 29 2.30 -13.94 -3.05
N PHE A 30 3.02 -14.64 -2.17
CA PHE A 30 3.49 -16.01 -2.46
C PHE A 30 2.35 -17.05 -2.50
N LEU A 31 1.28 -16.84 -1.71
CA LEU A 31 0.14 -17.75 -1.65
C LEU A 31 -0.71 -17.75 -2.93
N THR A 32 -0.69 -16.69 -3.72
CA THR A 32 -1.45 -16.59 -4.99
C THR A 32 -0.79 -17.31 -6.16
N SER A 33 0.46 -17.77 -6.01
CA SER A 33 1.29 -18.27 -7.12
C SER A 33 1.33 -19.80 -7.28
N GLN A 34 0.50 -20.59 -6.57
CA GLN A 34 0.57 -22.07 -6.64
C GLN A 34 -0.74 -22.75 -7.10
N SER A 35 -0.69 -23.30 -8.33
CA SER A 35 -1.63 -24.21 -9.03
C SER A 35 -3.08 -23.75 -9.27
N CYS A 36 -3.45 -23.66 -10.55
CA CYS A 36 -4.80 -23.43 -11.07
C CYS A 36 -5.71 -24.65 -10.80
N GLU A 37 -6.30 -24.66 -9.62
CA GLU A 37 -7.68 -25.08 -9.41
C GLU A 37 -8.41 -23.81 -8.95
N GLU A 38 -9.63 -23.56 -9.43
CA GLU A 38 -10.44 -22.43 -8.98
C GLU A 38 -10.83 -22.65 -7.50
N LYS A 39 -9.94 -22.24 -6.60
CA LYS A 39 -10.08 -22.40 -5.16
C LYS A 39 -10.68 -21.13 -4.59
N SER A 40 -11.95 -21.18 -4.22
CA SER A 40 -12.57 -20.13 -3.41
C SER A 40 -12.19 -20.30 -1.94
N VAL A 41 -11.71 -19.22 -1.32
CA VAL A 41 -11.46 -19.21 0.12
C VAL A 41 -12.80 -19.21 0.85
N LYS A 42 -12.98 -20.15 1.80
CA LYS A 42 -14.26 -20.29 2.53
C LYS A 42 -14.51 -19.18 3.55
N ASN A 43 -13.45 -18.53 4.04
CA ASN A 43 -13.53 -17.49 5.05
C ASN A 43 -12.44 -16.44 4.77
N THR A 44 -12.85 -15.19 4.62
CA THR A 44 -11.99 -14.03 4.30
C THR A 44 -11.47 -13.31 5.56
N SER A 45 -11.63 -13.89 6.74
CA SER A 45 -11.06 -13.37 7.98
C SER A 45 -9.53 -13.34 7.92
N ILE A 46 -8.95 -12.14 7.99
CA ILE A 46 -7.51 -11.92 7.94
C ILE A 46 -6.96 -11.35 9.25
N ARG A 47 -5.64 -11.46 9.41
CA ARG A 47 -4.86 -10.86 10.49
C ARG A 47 -3.60 -10.26 9.88
N VAL A 48 -3.23 -9.06 10.34
CA VAL A 48 -1.93 -8.46 10.01
C VAL A 48 -0.85 -9.13 10.85
N ALA A 49 0.28 -9.45 10.25
CA ALA A 49 1.41 -10.12 10.90
C ALA A 49 2.67 -9.24 10.85
N ASP A 50 3.83 -9.83 11.16
CA ASP A 50 5.18 -9.26 10.96
C ASP A 50 5.31 -7.73 11.19
N PHE A 51 5.27 -7.37 12.47
CA PHE A 51 5.49 -6.03 12.99
C PHE A 51 7.00 -5.71 13.16
N GLY A 52 7.90 -6.50 12.54
CA GLY A 52 9.35 -6.38 12.75
C GLY A 52 9.96 -5.08 12.21
N SER A 53 9.24 -4.39 11.32
CA SER A 53 9.61 -3.07 10.81
C SER A 53 8.70 -1.95 11.31
N ALA A 54 7.77 -2.24 12.24
CA ALA A 54 6.88 -1.22 12.77
C ALA A 54 7.69 -0.18 13.56
N THR A 55 7.51 1.09 13.20
CA THR A 55 8.23 2.22 13.79
C THR A 55 7.24 3.16 14.47
N PHE A 56 7.55 3.56 15.70
CA PHE A 56 6.76 4.56 16.41
C PHE A 56 7.12 5.98 15.97
N ASP A 57 6.17 6.92 16.09
CA ASP A 57 6.35 8.33 15.70
C ASP A 57 7.59 9.01 16.33
N HIS A 58 8.01 8.57 17.52
CA HIS A 58 9.15 9.14 18.25
C HIS A 58 10.49 8.46 17.94
N GLU A 59 10.48 7.37 17.18
CA GLU A 59 11.67 6.61 16.82
C GLU A 59 12.35 7.18 15.57
N HIS A 60 13.59 6.74 15.33
CA HIS A 60 14.28 7.12 14.12
C HIS A 60 13.63 6.47 12.89
N HIS A 61 13.19 7.30 11.95
CA HIS A 61 12.59 6.84 10.71
C HIS A 61 13.67 6.55 9.67
N THR A 62 13.83 5.28 9.29
CA THR A 62 14.75 4.88 8.22
C THR A 62 14.35 5.49 6.89
N THR A 63 15.32 5.86 6.05
CA THR A 63 15.03 6.60 4.81
C THR A 63 14.24 5.78 3.78
N ILE A 64 14.50 4.47 3.69
CA ILE A 64 13.84 3.56 2.75
C ILE A 64 13.09 2.50 3.53
N VAL A 65 11.78 2.49 3.35
CA VAL A 65 10.83 1.54 3.92
C VAL A 65 9.94 0.96 2.82
N ALA A 66 9.15 -0.05 3.18
CA ALA A 66 8.24 -0.80 2.33
C ALA A 66 8.93 -1.68 1.30
N THR A 67 8.32 -2.82 1.02
CA THR A 67 8.66 -3.63 -0.15
C THR A 67 8.37 -2.83 -1.42
N ARG A 68 9.27 -2.92 -2.42
CA ARG A 68 9.32 -2.03 -3.58
C ARG A 68 7.97 -1.77 -4.26
N HIS A 69 7.17 -2.81 -4.49
CA HIS A 69 5.88 -2.72 -5.22
C HIS A 69 4.78 -1.96 -4.45
N TYR A 70 4.96 -1.79 -3.13
CA TYR A 70 4.00 -1.12 -2.24
C TYR A 70 4.55 0.21 -1.71
N ARG A 71 5.74 0.63 -2.16
CA ARG A 71 6.43 1.81 -1.64
C ARG A 71 5.80 3.10 -2.21
N PRO A 72 5.44 4.07 -1.34
CA PRO A 72 4.80 5.31 -1.79
C PRO A 72 5.80 6.33 -2.37
N PRO A 73 5.32 7.34 -3.11
CA PRO A 73 6.17 8.34 -3.77
C PRO A 73 7.01 9.16 -2.78
N GLU A 74 6.49 9.52 -1.60
CA GLU A 74 7.24 10.29 -0.60
C GLU A 74 8.46 9.55 -0.05
N VAL A 75 8.43 8.20 -0.03
CA VAL A 75 9.60 7.39 0.36
C VAL A 75 10.62 7.34 -0.78
N ILE A 76 10.16 7.16 -2.03
CA ILE A 76 11.05 7.14 -3.21
C ILE A 76 11.75 8.50 -3.39
N LEU A 77 11.01 9.58 -3.16
CA LEU A 77 11.47 10.96 -3.23
C LEU A 77 12.15 11.45 -1.94
N GLU A 78 12.22 10.61 -0.91
CA GLU A 78 12.87 10.89 0.39
C GLU A 78 12.38 12.20 1.02
N LEU A 79 11.06 12.39 1.04
CA LEU A 79 10.35 13.56 1.60
C LEU A 79 9.93 13.35 3.06
N GLY A 80 10.37 12.25 3.68
CA GLY A 80 9.84 11.77 4.96
C GLY A 80 8.57 10.96 4.76
N TRP A 81 8.25 10.12 5.75
CA TRP A 81 7.08 9.25 5.74
C TRP A 81 6.54 9.08 7.16
N ALA A 82 5.26 8.72 7.25
CA ALA A 82 4.52 8.46 8.48
C ALA A 82 3.34 7.53 8.14
N GLN A 83 2.23 7.61 8.88
CA GLN A 83 1.04 6.75 8.72
C GLN A 83 0.47 6.70 7.28
N PRO A 84 0.48 7.78 6.47
CA PRO A 84 -0.01 7.71 5.10
C PRO A 84 0.71 6.69 4.20
N CYS A 85 1.94 6.28 4.56
CA CYS A 85 2.70 5.24 3.84
C CYS A 85 1.94 3.90 3.81
N ASP A 86 1.29 3.54 4.92
CA ASP A 86 0.53 2.31 5.01
C ASP A 86 -0.75 2.36 4.15
N VAL A 87 -1.38 3.54 4.05
CA VAL A 87 -2.57 3.73 3.21
C VAL A 87 -2.25 3.49 1.73
N TRP A 88 -1.12 4.00 1.24
CA TRP A 88 -0.68 3.75 -0.13
C TRP A 88 -0.46 2.26 -0.37
N SER A 89 0.22 1.60 0.56
CA SER A 89 0.48 0.16 0.50
C SER A 89 -0.83 -0.64 0.41
N ILE A 90 -1.84 -0.27 1.21
CA ILE A 90 -3.18 -0.87 1.15
C ILE A 90 -3.84 -0.64 -0.22
N GLY A 91 -3.74 0.55 -0.80
CA GLY A 91 -4.24 0.81 -2.15
C GLY A 91 -3.63 -0.13 -3.21
N CYS A 92 -2.31 -0.35 -3.15
CA CYS A 92 -1.64 -1.31 -4.01
C CYS A 92 -2.09 -2.76 -3.78
N ILE A 93 -2.28 -3.17 -2.51
CA ILE A 93 -2.72 -4.53 -2.15
C ILE A 93 -4.15 -4.79 -2.62
N LEU A 94 -5.06 -3.82 -2.45
CA LEU A 94 -6.44 -3.94 -2.93
C LEU A 94 -6.49 -4.12 -4.44
N PHE A 95 -5.64 -3.39 -5.19
CA PHE A 95 -5.49 -3.62 -6.61
C PHE A 95 -5.01 -5.03 -6.93
N GLU A 96 -3.99 -5.52 -6.22
CA GLU A 96 -3.44 -6.87 -6.41
C GLU A 96 -4.47 -7.95 -6.11
N TYR A 97 -5.29 -7.80 -5.07
CA TYR A 97 -6.41 -8.71 -4.79
C TYR A 97 -7.47 -8.68 -5.89
N TYR A 98 -7.76 -7.49 -6.42
CA TYR A 98 -8.78 -7.33 -7.45
C TYR A 98 -8.34 -7.88 -8.81
N ARG A 99 -7.05 -7.75 -9.16
CA ARG A 99 -6.52 -8.11 -10.49
C ARG A 99 -5.70 -9.40 -10.53
N GLY A 100 -5.18 -9.85 -9.39
CA GLY A 100 -4.26 -10.98 -9.29
C GLY A 100 -2.80 -10.66 -9.66
N PHE A 101 -2.44 -9.39 -9.90
CA PHE A 101 -1.07 -8.97 -10.17
C PHE A 101 -0.76 -7.61 -9.55
N THR A 102 0.52 -7.34 -9.30
CA THR A 102 1.00 -6.11 -8.64
C THR A 102 0.74 -4.86 -9.48
N LEU A 103 0.27 -3.76 -8.87
CA LEU A 103 0.02 -2.49 -9.55
C LEU A 103 1.30 -1.89 -10.17
N PHE A 104 2.41 -1.94 -9.44
CA PHE A 104 3.70 -1.38 -9.86
C PHE A 104 4.76 -2.49 -9.92
N GLN A 105 4.83 -3.17 -11.06
CA GLN A 105 5.79 -4.25 -11.29
C GLN A 105 7.12 -3.68 -11.81
N THR A 106 7.99 -3.27 -10.89
CA THR A 106 9.22 -2.53 -11.22
C THR A 106 10.37 -2.87 -10.28
N HIS A 107 11.60 -2.67 -10.76
CA HIS A 107 12.83 -2.85 -9.98
C HIS A 107 13.66 -1.56 -9.79
N GLU A 108 13.25 -0.43 -10.36
CA GLU A 108 14.00 0.83 -10.35
C GLU A 108 13.09 2.02 -9.98
N ASN A 109 13.66 3.05 -9.32
CA ASN A 109 12.86 4.14 -8.76
C ASN A 109 12.28 5.09 -9.82
N ARG A 110 13.05 5.41 -10.87
CA ARG A 110 12.59 6.28 -11.95
C ARG A 110 11.50 5.60 -12.77
N GLU A 111 11.70 4.33 -13.12
CA GLU A 111 10.65 3.51 -13.73
C GLU A 111 9.37 3.51 -12.88
N HIS A 112 9.49 3.26 -11.56
CA HIS A 112 8.36 3.27 -10.65
C HIS A 112 7.60 4.62 -10.66
N LEU A 113 8.31 5.76 -10.60
CA LEU A 113 7.69 7.08 -10.68
C LEU A 113 6.96 7.31 -12.02
N VAL A 114 7.52 6.82 -13.13
CA VAL A 114 6.88 6.92 -14.45
C VAL A 114 5.61 6.06 -14.50
N MET A 115 5.64 4.84 -13.96
CA MET A 115 4.44 4.01 -13.84
C MET A 115 3.35 4.71 -13.03
N MET A 116 3.72 5.33 -11.90
CA MET A 116 2.79 6.14 -11.10
C MET A 116 2.17 7.26 -11.94
N GLU A 117 2.96 8.01 -12.73
CA GLU A 117 2.41 9.08 -13.57
C GLU A 117 1.45 8.58 -14.65
N LYS A 118 1.75 7.44 -15.30
CA LYS A 118 0.87 6.84 -16.31
C LYS A 118 -0.46 6.36 -15.72
N ILE A 119 -0.43 5.86 -14.49
CA ILE A 119 -1.59 5.24 -13.83
C ILE A 119 -2.46 6.28 -13.10
N LEU A 120 -1.83 7.24 -12.41
CA LEU A 120 -2.50 8.12 -11.44
C LEU A 120 -2.56 9.59 -11.89
N GLY A 121 -1.78 9.97 -12.89
CA GLY A 121 -1.61 11.35 -13.34
C GLY A 121 -0.30 11.98 -12.83
N PRO A 122 -0.05 13.26 -13.14
CA PRO A 122 1.24 13.90 -12.90
C PRO A 122 1.59 14.01 -11.41
N ILE A 123 2.87 13.88 -11.08
CA ILE A 123 3.35 14.10 -9.70
C ILE A 123 3.15 15.58 -9.33
N PRO A 124 2.61 15.90 -8.14
CA PRO A 124 2.45 17.28 -7.69
C PRO A 124 3.78 18.05 -7.71
N SER A 125 3.79 19.20 -8.37
CA SER A 125 5.01 20.00 -8.57
C SER A 125 5.71 20.35 -7.26
N HIS A 126 4.96 20.62 -6.19
CA HIS A 126 5.55 20.92 -4.88
C HIS A 126 6.38 19.74 -4.33
N MET A 127 6.04 18.48 -4.62
CA MET A 127 6.84 17.32 -4.22
C MET A 127 8.15 17.26 -5.01
N ILE A 128 8.08 17.58 -6.31
CA ILE A 128 9.25 17.66 -7.21
C ILE A 128 10.22 18.75 -6.75
N HIS A 129 9.73 19.90 -6.29
CA HIS A 129 10.60 20.97 -5.80
C HIS A 129 11.26 20.64 -4.46
N ARG A 130 10.59 19.88 -3.58
CA ARG A 130 11.11 19.54 -2.23
C ARG A 130 12.10 18.38 -2.22
N THR A 131 12.06 17.49 -3.21
CA THR A 131 12.89 16.27 -3.17
C THR A 131 14.37 16.58 -3.36
N ARG A 132 15.24 15.86 -2.64
CA ARG A 132 16.68 15.84 -2.91
C ARG A 132 17.06 14.96 -4.11
N LYS A 133 16.13 14.15 -4.64
CA LYS A 133 16.32 13.26 -5.78
C LYS A 133 16.10 13.96 -7.13
N GLN A 134 16.64 15.17 -7.29
CA GLN A 134 16.49 15.96 -8.53
C GLN A 134 17.01 15.25 -9.79
N LYS A 135 17.90 14.26 -9.65
CA LYS A 135 18.38 13.42 -10.76
C LYS A 135 17.28 12.73 -11.57
N TYR A 136 16.07 12.57 -11.02
CA TYR A 136 14.94 11.98 -11.74
C TYR A 136 14.18 12.98 -12.62
N PHE A 137 14.43 14.28 -12.46
CA PHE A 137 13.63 15.34 -13.06
C PHE A 137 14.46 16.29 -13.91
N TYR A 138 13.85 16.83 -14.96
CA TYR A 138 14.39 17.92 -15.76
C TYR A 138 13.25 18.88 -16.11
N LYS A 139 13.43 20.17 -15.78
CA LYS A 139 12.40 21.22 -15.96
C LYS A 139 11.03 20.84 -15.38
N GLY A 140 11.03 20.13 -14.24
CA GLY A 140 9.80 19.73 -13.54
C GLY A 140 9.09 18.49 -14.09
N GLY A 141 9.61 17.83 -15.14
CA GLY A 141 9.11 16.55 -15.64
C GLY A 141 10.08 15.40 -15.39
N LEU A 142 9.57 14.16 -15.33
CA LEU A 142 10.41 12.96 -15.20
C LEU A 142 11.30 12.76 -16.43
N VAL A 143 12.58 12.47 -16.21
CA VAL A 143 13.53 12.14 -17.28
C VAL A 143 13.33 10.68 -17.69
N TRP A 144 12.64 10.46 -18.79
CA TRP A 144 12.29 9.11 -19.25
C TRP A 144 12.52 8.93 -20.75
N ASP A 145 13.06 7.77 -21.13
CA ASP A 145 13.20 7.37 -22.53
C ASP A 145 12.07 6.40 -22.89
N GLU A 146 11.04 6.92 -23.54
CA GLU A 146 9.87 6.16 -24.02
C GLU A 146 10.23 5.08 -25.06
N ASN A 147 11.40 5.18 -25.71
CA ASN A 147 11.85 4.25 -26.73
C ASN A 147 12.75 3.13 -26.19
N SER A 148 13.15 3.19 -24.92
CA SER A 148 13.89 2.13 -24.25
C SER A 148 13.04 0.84 -24.11
N SER A 149 13.65 -0.29 -23.75
CA SER A 149 12.91 -1.54 -23.43
C SER A 149 11.85 -1.29 -22.36
N ASP A 150 12.25 -0.61 -21.29
CA ASP A 150 11.43 -0.33 -20.11
C ASP A 150 10.37 0.72 -20.47
N GLY A 151 10.73 1.70 -21.30
CA GLY A 151 9.81 2.69 -21.86
C GLY A 151 8.65 2.06 -22.64
N ARG A 152 8.97 1.11 -23.52
CA ARG A 152 7.94 0.35 -24.26
C ARG A 152 7.09 -0.51 -23.32
N TYR A 153 7.71 -1.20 -22.36
CA TYR A 153 7.00 -2.00 -21.36
C TYR A 153 5.98 -1.16 -20.58
N VAL A 154 6.41 -0.01 -20.03
CA VAL A 154 5.55 0.90 -19.28
C VAL A 154 4.42 1.43 -20.16
N LYS A 155 4.73 1.85 -21.39
CA LYS A 155 3.73 2.37 -22.34
C LYS A 155 2.65 1.34 -22.67
N GLU A 156 3.03 0.07 -22.81
CA GLU A 156 2.11 -1.02 -23.15
C GLU A 156 1.29 -1.48 -21.95
N ASN A 157 1.90 -1.60 -20.77
CA ASN A 157 1.30 -2.27 -19.61
C ASN A 157 0.71 -1.31 -18.56
N CYS A 158 1.14 -0.05 -18.50
CA CYS A 158 0.66 0.94 -17.53
C CYS A 158 -0.39 1.86 -18.16
N LYS A 159 -1.64 1.72 -17.72
CA LYS A 159 -2.80 2.50 -18.18
C LYS A 159 -3.42 3.28 -17.01
N PRO A 160 -4.24 4.32 -17.26
CA PRO A 160 -4.92 5.03 -16.18
C PRO A 160 -5.69 4.08 -15.26
N LEU A 161 -5.64 4.28 -13.95
CA LEU A 161 -6.16 3.34 -12.94
C LEU A 161 -7.57 2.79 -13.27
N LYS A 162 -8.49 3.65 -13.70
CA LYS A 162 -9.86 3.25 -14.05
C LYS A 162 -9.96 2.22 -15.18
N SER A 163 -9.01 2.15 -16.11
CA SER A 163 -9.05 1.16 -17.19
C SER A 163 -8.79 -0.27 -16.70
N TYR A 164 -8.37 -0.44 -15.45
CA TYR A 164 -8.23 -1.77 -14.85
C TYR A 164 -9.53 -2.29 -14.23
N MET A 165 -10.63 -1.55 -14.27
CA MET A 165 -11.94 -2.06 -13.86
C MET A 165 -12.38 -3.21 -14.78
N LEU A 166 -12.80 -4.34 -14.19
CA LEU A 166 -13.36 -5.48 -14.92
C LEU A 166 -14.86 -5.31 -15.18
N GLN A 167 -15.54 -4.51 -14.37
CA GLN A 167 -16.97 -4.23 -14.46
C GLN A 167 -17.25 -2.78 -14.08
N ASP A 168 -18.34 -2.23 -14.61
CA ASP A 168 -18.78 -0.86 -14.37
C ASP A 168 -19.92 -0.77 -13.32
N SER A 169 -20.15 -1.84 -12.55
CA SER A 169 -21.13 -1.80 -11.47
C SER A 169 -20.72 -0.82 -10.37
N LEU A 170 -21.70 -0.33 -9.61
CA LEU A 170 -21.48 0.70 -8.60
C LEU A 170 -20.42 0.30 -7.56
N GLU A 171 -20.41 -0.96 -7.11
CA GLU A 171 -19.44 -1.47 -6.14
C GLU A 171 -18.00 -1.41 -6.69
N HIS A 172 -17.80 -1.71 -7.98
CA HIS A 172 -16.51 -1.64 -8.65
C HIS A 172 -16.04 -0.19 -8.80
N VAL A 173 -16.94 0.71 -9.19
CA VAL A 173 -16.66 2.16 -9.24
C VAL A 173 -16.25 2.67 -7.85
N GLN A 174 -16.95 2.25 -6.79
CA GLN A 174 -16.64 2.63 -5.41
C GLN A 174 -15.29 2.07 -4.93
N LEU A 175 -14.95 0.83 -5.29
CA LEU A 175 -13.62 0.27 -4.99
C LEU A 175 -12.51 1.12 -5.64
N PHE A 176 -12.67 1.49 -6.90
CA PHE A 176 -11.68 2.29 -7.61
C PHE A 176 -11.64 3.75 -7.14
N ASP A 177 -12.74 4.33 -6.65
CA ASP A 177 -12.73 5.62 -5.96
C ASP A 177 -11.89 5.54 -4.68
N LEU A 178 -12.12 4.52 -3.85
CA LEU A 178 -11.36 4.29 -2.63
C LEU A 178 -9.86 4.10 -2.92
N MET A 179 -9.52 3.24 -3.88
CA MET A 179 -8.12 3.03 -4.29
C MET A 179 -7.49 4.32 -4.80
N ARG A 180 -8.19 5.15 -5.59
CA ARG A 180 -7.64 6.42 -6.08
C ARG A 180 -7.32 7.40 -4.95
N ARG A 181 -8.17 7.44 -3.91
CA ARG A 181 -7.95 8.27 -2.71
C ARG A 181 -6.82 7.74 -1.82
N MET A 182 -6.64 6.42 -1.76
CA MET A 182 -5.51 5.77 -1.08
C MET A 182 -4.19 6.00 -1.82
N LEU A 183 -4.24 6.10 -3.16
CA LEU A 183 -3.11 6.31 -4.04
C LEU A 183 -2.89 7.79 -4.40
N GLU A 184 -3.30 8.71 -3.54
CA GLU A 184 -2.93 10.12 -3.71
C GLU A 184 -1.43 10.32 -3.50
N PHE A 185 -0.80 11.08 -4.39
CA PHE A 185 0.64 11.32 -4.35
C PHE A 185 1.07 12.07 -3.10
N ASP A 186 0.38 13.17 -2.78
CA ASP A 186 0.69 13.96 -1.60
C ASP A 186 0.17 13.24 -0.35
N PRO A 187 1.05 12.76 0.56
CA PRO A 187 0.62 12.06 1.77
C PRO A 187 -0.25 12.93 2.68
N ALA A 188 -0.20 14.27 2.55
CA ALA A 188 -1.06 15.18 3.32
C ALA A 188 -2.49 15.27 2.76
N GLN A 189 -2.71 14.88 1.51
CA GLN A 189 -4.04 14.85 0.86
C GLN A 189 -4.59 13.42 0.75
N ARG A 190 -3.76 12.41 1.05
CA ARG A 190 -4.14 11.00 1.02
C ARG A 190 -5.17 10.71 2.11
N ILE A 191 -6.21 9.96 1.75
CA ILE A 191 -7.27 9.58 2.70
C ILE A 191 -6.68 8.87 3.92
N THR A 192 -7.20 9.14 5.10
CA THR A 192 -6.83 8.39 6.30
C THR A 192 -7.59 7.07 6.37
N LEU A 193 -7.09 6.09 7.12
CA LEU A 193 -7.85 4.85 7.33
C LEU A 193 -9.18 5.07 8.06
N ALA A 194 -9.26 6.07 8.94
CA ALA A 194 -10.49 6.45 9.61
C ALA A 194 -11.56 6.92 8.62
N GLU A 195 -11.19 7.78 7.67
CA GLU A 195 -12.08 8.22 6.60
C GLU A 195 -12.40 7.08 5.61
N ALA A 196 -11.42 6.23 5.29
CA ALA A 196 -11.59 5.10 4.41
C ALA A 196 -12.65 4.11 4.93
N LEU A 197 -12.68 3.84 6.23
CA LEU A 197 -13.70 2.97 6.87
C LEU A 197 -15.12 3.51 6.73
N LEU A 198 -15.28 4.82 6.46
CA LEU A 198 -16.57 5.46 6.21
C LEU A 198 -16.94 5.51 4.72
N HIS A 199 -16.10 4.94 3.84
CA HIS A 199 -16.30 5.00 2.40
C HIS A 199 -17.52 4.17 1.95
N PRO A 200 -18.32 4.64 0.97
CA PRO A 200 -19.50 3.91 0.47
C PRO A 200 -19.24 2.49 -0.02
N PHE A 201 -18.01 2.18 -0.44
CA PHE A 201 -17.59 0.83 -0.82
C PHE A 201 -17.92 -0.20 0.27
N PHE A 202 -17.76 0.16 1.56
CA PHE A 202 -18.05 -0.72 2.68
C PHE A 202 -19.54 -0.79 3.05
N ALA A 203 -20.41 -0.04 2.36
CA ALA A 203 -21.86 -0.13 2.59
C ALA A 203 -22.41 -1.52 2.24
N GLY A 204 -21.80 -2.23 1.28
CA GLY A 204 -22.19 -3.57 0.86
C GLY A 204 -21.79 -4.70 1.81
N LEU A 205 -21.01 -4.43 2.86
CA LEU A 205 -20.62 -5.46 3.84
C LEU A 205 -21.82 -5.99 4.61
N THR A 206 -21.89 -7.32 4.74
CA THR A 206 -22.88 -8.00 5.59
C THR A 206 -22.71 -7.62 7.06
N PRO A 207 -23.76 -7.68 7.89
CA PRO A 207 -23.64 -7.45 9.33
C PRO A 207 -22.58 -8.33 9.99
N GLU A 208 -22.43 -9.58 9.53
CA GLU A 208 -21.45 -10.54 10.01
C GLU A 208 -20.02 -10.09 9.69
N GLU A 209 -19.76 -9.60 8.47
CA GLU A 209 -18.46 -9.06 8.06
C GLU A 209 -18.10 -7.76 8.79
N ARG A 210 -19.10 -6.92 9.12
CA ARG A 210 -18.89 -5.71 9.94
C ARG A 210 -18.59 -6.06 11.40
N SER A 211 -19.14 -7.16 11.89
CA SER A 211 -18.89 -7.63 13.25
C SER A 211 -17.55 -8.36 13.31
N PHE A 212 -16.53 -7.72 13.88
CA PHE A 212 -15.30 -8.42 14.20
C PHE A 212 -15.60 -9.49 15.26
N HIS A 213 -15.80 -10.73 14.85
CA HIS A 213 -15.81 -11.85 15.78
C HIS A 213 -14.41 -11.96 16.40
N THR A 214 -14.25 -11.38 17.59
CA THR A 214 -13.16 -11.76 18.48
C THR A 214 -13.48 -13.18 18.93
N SER A 215 -12.96 -14.18 18.23
CA SER A 215 -12.78 -15.51 18.81
C SER A 215 -11.75 -15.38 19.93
N ARG A 216 -12.12 -14.76 21.05
CA ARG A 216 -11.47 -15.04 22.33
C ARG A 216 -11.79 -16.50 22.56
N ASN A 217 -10.77 -17.34 22.45
CA ASN A 217 -10.79 -18.66 23.07
C ASN A 217 -10.16 -18.44 24.46
N PRO A 218 -10.92 -18.16 25.52
CA PRO A 218 -10.37 -18.01 26.85
C PRO A 218 -10.09 -19.39 27.44
N SER A 219 -9.21 -20.19 26.83
CA SER A 219 -8.73 -21.48 27.35
C SER A 219 -7.68 -22.10 26.42
N ARG A 220 -6.40 -21.81 26.66
CA ARG A 220 -5.30 -22.80 26.68
C ARG A 220 -4.01 -22.14 27.15
#